data_AF-A0ABD5MDN6-F1
#
_entry.id   AF-A0ABD5MDN6-F1
#
_cell.length_a   1.000
_cell.length_b   1.000
_cell.length_c   1.000
_cell.angle_alpha   90.00
_cell.angle_beta   90.00
_cell.angle_gamma   90.00
#
_symmetry.space_group_name_H-M   'P 1'
#
loop_
_entity.id
_entity.type
_entity.pdbx_description
1 polymer ?
#
loop_
_entity_poly.entity_id
_entity_poly.type
_entity_poly.pdbx_seq_one_letter_code
_entity_poly.pdbx_strand_id
1 'polypeptide(L)'
;MSPDVPPPELSVPEGWRLVAEDFRTPLEVSVASIETSTRIYEDVDLRERLADVTGVDTTWRFAFASRLRIRPRAPPSRALTRLVTDRAESKFEDVLRNRGFDGIDRADSHRIDVGEATTSATRYRARVGVGGLDLPVEAFFAVWPAERDYLLGGGAYPLSLPEPETFDAERGREELFSLIRSIR
;
A
#
# COMPACT_ATOMS: atom_id res chain seq x y z
N MET A 1 19.36 -4.32 15.19
CA MET A 1 19.89 -3.13 14.49
C MET A 1 18.72 -2.19 14.28
N SER A 2 18.82 -0.92 14.71
CA SER A 2 17.78 0.06 14.43
C SER A 2 17.86 0.46 12.95
N PRO A 3 16.72 0.67 12.28
CA PRO A 3 16.70 1.04 10.88
C PRO A 3 17.28 2.44 10.67
N ASP A 4 18.09 2.63 9.63
CA ASP A 4 18.66 3.96 9.30
C ASP A 4 17.59 4.93 8.77
N VAL A 5 16.52 4.38 8.20
CA VAL A 5 15.29 5.12 7.87
C VAL A 5 14.24 4.79 8.92
N PRO A 6 13.78 5.76 9.72
CA PRO A 6 12.76 5.51 10.71
C PRO A 6 11.45 5.08 10.01
N PRO A 7 10.67 4.16 10.60
CA PRO A 7 9.41 3.76 10.03
C PRO A 7 8.42 4.94 9.97
N PRO A 8 7.50 4.94 8.99
CA PRO A 8 6.44 5.92 8.94
C PRO A 8 5.48 5.75 10.12
N GLU A 9 4.90 6.86 10.55
CA GLU A 9 3.81 6.89 11.52
C GLU A 9 2.48 7.00 10.79
N LEU A 10 1.43 6.40 11.34
CA LEU A 10 0.06 6.47 10.80
C LEU A 10 -0.96 6.21 11.91
N SER A 11 -2.15 6.78 11.75
CA SER A 11 -3.28 6.55 12.63
C SER A 11 -4.00 5.29 12.19
N VAL A 12 -3.77 4.20 12.92
CA VAL A 12 -4.33 2.88 12.62
C VAL A 12 -5.75 2.78 13.18
N PRO A 13 -6.80 2.59 12.34
CA PRO A 13 -8.16 2.39 12.83
C PRO A 13 -8.31 1.09 13.63
N GLU A 14 -9.36 1.00 14.43
CA GLU A 14 -9.74 -0.23 15.12
C GLU A 14 -9.93 -1.38 14.12
N GLY A 15 -9.46 -2.59 14.49
CA GLY A 15 -9.52 -3.79 13.64
C GLY A 15 -8.29 -4.01 12.75
N TRP A 16 -7.50 -2.97 12.46
CA TRP A 16 -6.24 -3.12 11.73
C TRP A 16 -5.09 -3.52 12.64
N ARG A 17 -4.29 -4.49 12.20
CA ARG A 17 -3.10 -4.95 12.94
C ARG A 17 -1.87 -4.87 12.07
N LEU A 18 -0.74 -4.46 12.66
CA LEU A 18 0.57 -4.53 12.00
C LEU A 18 0.95 -6.00 11.84
N VAL A 19 1.03 -6.47 10.60
CA VAL A 19 1.37 -7.88 10.29
C VAL A 19 2.81 -8.05 9.82
N ALA A 20 3.41 -6.99 9.28
CA ALA A 20 4.80 -7.03 8.83
C ALA A 20 5.45 -5.65 8.91
N GLU A 21 6.73 -5.65 9.27
CA GLU A 21 7.63 -4.52 9.16
C GLU A 21 8.85 -4.97 8.34
N ASP A 22 9.08 -4.34 7.19
CA ASP A 22 10.20 -4.65 6.29
C ASP A 22 11.15 -3.45 6.25
N PHE A 23 12.42 -3.71 6.54
CA PHE A 23 13.49 -2.74 6.41
C PHE A 23 14.46 -3.24 5.34
N ARG A 24 14.51 -2.52 4.21
CA ARG A 24 15.46 -2.83 3.15
C ARG A 24 16.60 -1.85 3.21
N THR A 25 17.78 -2.40 3.50
CA THR A 25 19.05 -1.73 3.28
C THR A 25 19.38 -1.74 1.80
N PRO A 26 20.23 -0.81 1.34
CA PRO A 26 20.41 -0.62 -0.08
C PRO A 26 21.07 -1.83 -0.74
N LEU A 27 20.46 -2.30 -1.82
CA LEU A 27 21.18 -3.06 -2.84
C LEU A 27 21.98 -2.04 -3.66
N GLU A 28 23.31 -2.17 -3.69
CA GLU A 28 24.17 -1.26 -4.46
C GLU A 28 23.80 -1.31 -5.95
N VAL A 29 23.35 -0.18 -6.49
CA VAL A 29 23.24 0.06 -7.94
C VAL A 29 24.02 1.32 -8.28
N SER A 30 25.32 1.13 -8.50
CA SER A 30 26.34 1.95 -9.20
C SER A 30 26.44 3.48 -9.01
N VAL A 31 25.39 4.22 -8.60
CA VAL A 31 25.42 5.69 -8.42
C VAL A 31 24.49 6.19 -7.30
N ALA A 32 23.43 5.46 -6.95
CA ALA A 32 22.52 5.81 -5.86
C ALA A 32 21.98 4.56 -5.15
N SER A 33 21.69 4.69 -3.87
CA SER A 33 21.18 3.60 -3.05
C SER A 33 19.84 3.99 -2.41
N ILE A 34 18.93 3.03 -2.27
CA ILE A 34 17.59 3.25 -1.71
C ILE A 34 17.47 2.48 -0.41
N GLU A 35 17.09 3.20 0.65
CA GLU A 35 16.79 2.64 1.96
C GLU A 35 15.28 2.79 2.19
N THR A 36 14.61 1.71 2.60
CA THR A 36 13.16 1.75 2.87
C THR A 36 12.82 1.17 4.22
N SER A 37 11.88 1.80 4.91
CA SER A 37 11.18 1.22 6.05
C SER A 37 9.69 1.17 5.75
N THR A 38 9.12 -0.03 5.73
CA THR A 38 7.74 -0.29 5.36
C THR A 38 6.99 -0.98 6.49
N ARG A 39 5.78 -0.51 6.77
CA ARG A 39 4.81 -1.15 7.68
C ARG A 39 3.58 -1.59 6.89
N ILE A 40 3.14 -2.82 7.12
CA ILE A 40 1.97 -3.42 6.47
C ILE A 40 0.94 -3.78 7.53
N TYR A 41 -0.29 -3.36 7.28
CA TYR A 41 -1.44 -3.58 8.14
C TYR A 41 -2.49 -4.40 7.39
N GLU A 42 -3.15 -5.29 8.12
CA GLU A 42 -4.28 -6.08 7.62
C GLU A 42 -5.45 -6.02 8.62
N ASP A 43 -6.65 -6.23 8.10
CA ASP A 43 -7.84 -6.53 8.90
C ASP A 43 -7.84 -8.04 9.22
N VAL A 44 -7.15 -8.39 10.30
CA VAL A 44 -6.91 -9.79 10.67
C VAL A 44 -8.22 -10.47 11.07
N ASP A 45 -9.14 -9.75 11.70
CA ASP A 45 -10.43 -10.31 12.09
C ASP A 45 -11.29 -10.65 10.86
N LEU A 46 -11.28 -9.80 9.82
CA LEU A 46 -11.94 -10.12 8.55
C LEU A 46 -11.28 -11.31 7.85
N ARG A 47 -9.93 -11.36 7.85
CA ARG A 47 -9.19 -12.49 7.26
C ARG A 47 -9.58 -13.81 7.90
N GLU A 48 -9.62 -13.87 9.23
CA GLU A 48 -9.98 -15.07 9.98
C GLU A 48 -11.43 -15.51 9.69
N ARG A 49 -12.40 -14.58 9.74
CA ARG A 49 -13.81 -14.89 9.40
C ARG A 49 -13.96 -15.42 7.97
N LEU A 50 -13.24 -14.83 7.02
CA LEU A 50 -13.31 -15.25 5.62
C LEU A 50 -12.56 -16.56 5.37
N ALA A 51 -11.50 -16.85 6.11
CA ALA A 51 -10.84 -18.15 6.06
C ALA A 51 -11.80 -19.26 6.52
N ASP A 52 -12.61 -19.03 7.55
CA ASP A 52 -13.64 -19.98 8.00
C ASP A 52 -14.73 -20.22 6.95
N VAL A 53 -15.12 -19.18 6.20
CA VAL A 53 -16.15 -19.26 5.14
C VAL A 53 -15.62 -19.91 3.86
N THR A 54 -14.42 -19.53 3.43
CA THR A 54 -13.88 -19.91 2.12
C THR A 54 -12.93 -21.09 2.14
N GLY A 55 -12.45 -21.49 3.33
CA GLY A 55 -11.42 -22.50 3.51
C GLY A 55 -10.02 -22.06 3.06
N VAL A 56 -9.82 -20.76 2.78
CA VAL A 56 -8.57 -20.21 2.27
C VAL A 56 -8.12 -19.04 3.14
N ASP A 57 -6.94 -19.16 3.72
CA ASP A 57 -6.27 -18.05 4.41
C ASP A 57 -5.52 -17.19 3.37
N THR A 58 -6.05 -16.00 3.08
CA THR A 58 -5.48 -15.06 2.10
C THR A 58 -5.66 -13.61 2.52
N THR A 59 -4.83 -12.71 2.00
CA THR A 59 -4.96 -11.27 2.27
C THR A 59 -6.15 -10.70 1.50
N TRP A 60 -7.22 -10.35 2.21
CA TRP A 60 -8.43 -9.75 1.64
C TRP A 60 -8.35 -8.23 1.49
N ARG A 61 -7.84 -7.57 2.53
CA ARG A 61 -7.58 -6.13 2.55
C ARG A 61 -6.29 -5.86 3.28
N PHE A 62 -5.50 -4.94 2.75
CA PHE A 62 -4.27 -4.50 3.38
C PHE A 62 -4.05 -3.01 3.15
N ALA A 63 -3.28 -2.40 4.02
CA ALA A 63 -2.75 -1.06 3.85
C ALA A 63 -1.26 -1.09 4.18
N PHE A 64 -0.48 -0.19 3.58
CA PHE A 64 0.91 -0.05 3.93
C PHE A 64 1.34 1.42 3.88
N ALA A 65 2.36 1.70 4.67
CA ALA A 65 3.09 2.95 4.66
C ALA A 65 4.57 2.63 4.50
N SER A 66 5.28 3.40 3.67
CA SER A 66 6.72 3.26 3.52
C SER A 66 7.41 4.62 3.53
N ARG A 67 8.54 4.72 4.24
CA ARG A 67 9.46 5.85 4.13
C ARG A 67 10.67 5.40 3.32
N LEU A 68 11.02 6.19 2.30
CA LEU A 68 12.08 5.92 1.36
C LEU A 68 13.12 7.04 1.41
N ARG A 69 14.39 6.67 1.58
CA ARG A 69 15.53 7.59 1.52
C ARG A 69 16.45 7.22 0.37
N ILE A 70 16.88 8.24 -0.37
CA ILE A 70 17.85 8.10 -1.46
C ILE A 70 19.22 8.57 -0.96
N ARG A 71 20.26 7.80 -1.27
CA ARG A 71 21.67 8.14 -0.97
C ARG A 71 22.46 8.26 -2.29
N PRO A 72 23.33 9.27 -2.44
CA PRO A 72 23.53 10.41 -1.52
C PRO A 72 22.25 11.25 -1.42
N ARG A 73 22.08 11.95 -0.28
CA ARG A 73 20.86 12.74 -0.03
C ARG A 73 20.72 13.82 -1.11
N ALA A 74 19.60 13.80 -1.81
CA ALA A 74 19.21 14.82 -2.78
C ALA A 74 17.85 15.38 -2.38
N PRO A 75 17.63 16.71 -2.45
CA PRO A 75 16.31 17.26 -2.23
C PRO A 75 15.33 16.72 -3.29
N PRO A 76 14.05 16.48 -2.94
CA PRO A 76 13.05 16.11 -3.92
C PRO A 76 12.99 17.14 -5.05
N SER A 77 12.98 16.65 -6.29
CA SER A 77 12.77 17.45 -7.49
C SER A 77 11.69 16.80 -8.33
N ARG A 78 11.05 17.55 -9.24
CA ARG A 78 9.98 16.99 -10.09
C ARG A 78 10.44 15.75 -10.87
N ALA A 79 11.67 15.78 -11.42
CA ALA A 79 12.24 14.66 -12.16
C ALA A 79 12.50 13.46 -11.25
N LEU A 80 13.06 13.69 -10.06
CA LEU A 80 13.33 12.63 -9.09
C LEU A 80 12.02 12.02 -8.55
N THR A 81 11.04 12.84 -8.21
CA THR A 81 9.73 12.39 -7.74
C THR A 81 9.06 11.51 -8.79
N ARG A 82 9.08 11.91 -10.06
CA ARG A 82 8.56 11.08 -11.15
C ARG A 82 9.26 9.72 -11.22
N LEU A 83 10.60 9.71 -11.19
CA LEU A 83 11.38 8.47 -11.22
C LEU A 83 11.04 7.54 -10.04
N VAL A 84 10.91 8.10 -8.83
CA VAL A 84 10.54 7.35 -7.62
C VAL A 84 9.12 6.81 -7.75
N THR A 85 8.16 7.63 -8.21
CA THR A 85 6.78 7.20 -8.45
C THR A 85 6.73 6.05 -9.44
N ASP A 86 7.33 6.20 -10.62
CA ASP A 86 7.31 5.17 -11.67
C ASP A 86 7.90 3.85 -11.17
N ARG A 87 9.03 3.90 -10.43
CA ARG A 87 9.66 2.70 -9.87
C ARG A 87 8.82 2.06 -8.77
N ALA A 88 8.22 2.87 -7.90
CA ALA A 88 7.44 2.39 -6.78
C ALA A 88 6.08 1.83 -7.22
N GLU A 89 5.47 2.39 -8.27
CA GLU A 89 4.26 1.85 -8.92
C GLU A 89 4.52 0.46 -9.49
N SER A 90 5.60 0.29 -10.26
CA SER A 90 6.01 -1.03 -10.76
C SER A 90 6.22 -2.03 -9.60
N LYS A 91 6.82 -1.59 -8.50
CA LYS A 91 7.00 -2.44 -7.32
C LYS A 91 5.68 -2.78 -6.63
N PHE A 92 4.73 -1.84 -6.60
CA PHE A 92 3.41 -2.06 -6.02
C PHE A 92 2.60 -3.09 -6.82
N GLU A 93 2.68 -3.08 -8.14
CA GLU A 93 2.07 -4.14 -8.95
C GLU A 93 2.66 -5.52 -8.62
N ASP A 94 3.98 -5.64 -8.44
CA ASP A 94 4.59 -6.90 -8.02
C ASP A 94 4.10 -7.33 -6.63
N VAL A 95 3.89 -6.36 -5.74
CA VAL A 95 3.33 -6.60 -4.40
C VAL A 95 1.90 -7.13 -4.49
N LEU A 96 1.07 -6.59 -5.41
CA LEU A 96 -0.27 -7.13 -5.66
C LEU A 96 -0.19 -8.57 -6.19
N ARG A 97 0.64 -8.83 -7.21
CA ARG A 97 0.82 -10.20 -7.76
C ARG A 97 1.25 -11.20 -6.68
N ASN A 98 2.23 -10.83 -5.86
CA ASN A 98 2.74 -11.70 -4.80
C ASN A 98 1.73 -11.97 -3.68
N ARG A 99 0.69 -11.12 -3.54
CA ARG A 99 -0.43 -11.35 -2.62
C ARG A 99 -1.59 -12.14 -3.24
N GLY A 100 -1.42 -12.65 -4.46
CA GLY A 100 -2.42 -13.46 -5.14
C GLY A 100 -3.44 -12.67 -5.93
N PHE A 101 -3.24 -11.36 -6.13
CA PHE A 101 -4.08 -10.57 -7.01
C PHE A 101 -3.67 -10.78 -8.49
N ASP A 102 -4.66 -10.95 -9.35
CA ASP A 102 -4.48 -11.11 -10.80
C ASP A 102 -5.30 -10.10 -11.61
N GLY A 103 -5.07 -10.04 -12.93
CA GLY A 103 -5.75 -9.08 -13.80
C GLY A 103 -5.54 -7.62 -13.39
N ILE A 104 -4.32 -7.27 -12.96
CA ILE A 104 -4.00 -5.93 -12.43
C ILE A 104 -3.95 -4.92 -13.58
N ASP A 105 -4.92 -4.02 -13.58
CA ASP A 105 -5.05 -2.94 -14.55
C ASP A 105 -4.97 -1.58 -13.84
N ARG A 106 -4.09 -0.71 -14.34
CA ARG A 106 -4.05 0.69 -13.92
C ARG A 106 -5.28 1.42 -14.47
N ALA A 107 -6.03 2.06 -13.57
CA ALA A 107 -7.22 2.81 -13.92
C ALA A 107 -6.92 4.31 -13.89
N ASP A 108 -7.73 5.08 -13.18
CA ASP A 108 -7.62 6.52 -13.03
C ASP A 108 -6.81 6.92 -11.77
N SER A 109 -6.57 8.22 -11.58
CA SER A 109 -5.88 8.74 -10.40
C SER A 109 -6.76 9.72 -9.63
N HIS A 110 -6.73 9.64 -8.31
CA HIS A 110 -7.47 10.49 -7.39
C HIS A 110 -6.55 11.49 -6.70
N ARG A 111 -6.98 12.73 -6.52
CA ARG A 111 -6.26 13.68 -5.67
C ARG A 111 -6.59 13.43 -4.20
N ILE A 112 -5.57 13.33 -3.37
CA ILE A 112 -5.71 13.16 -1.92
C ILE A 112 -4.78 14.13 -1.18
N ASP A 113 -5.27 14.70 -0.07
CA ASP A 113 -4.49 15.61 0.77
C ASP A 113 -3.72 14.82 1.84
N VAL A 114 -2.40 14.92 1.81
CA VAL A 114 -1.44 14.25 2.69
C VAL A 114 -0.64 15.32 3.45
N GLY A 115 -0.93 15.48 4.74
CA GLY A 115 -0.41 16.61 5.52
C GLY A 115 -0.82 17.96 4.92
N GLU A 116 0.16 18.80 4.57
CA GLU A 116 -0.07 20.11 3.94
C GLU A 116 -0.03 20.07 2.40
N ALA A 117 0.18 18.90 1.80
CA ALA A 117 0.33 18.74 0.35
C ALA A 117 -0.83 17.95 -0.26
N THR A 118 -1.15 18.19 -1.53
CA THR A 118 -2.01 17.29 -2.31
C THR A 118 -1.16 16.41 -3.22
N THR A 119 -1.40 15.10 -3.20
CA THR A 119 -0.76 14.14 -4.11
C THR A 119 -1.79 13.37 -4.94
N SER A 120 -1.30 12.68 -5.96
CA SER A 120 -2.09 11.81 -6.82
C SER A 120 -1.96 10.36 -6.37
N ALA A 121 -3.08 9.72 -6.07
CA ALA A 121 -3.20 8.31 -5.78
C ALA A 121 -3.67 7.57 -7.03
N THR A 122 -2.82 6.73 -7.59
CA THR A 122 -3.16 5.86 -8.73
C THR A 122 -4.06 4.73 -8.25
N ARG A 123 -5.20 4.53 -8.94
CA ARG A 123 -6.11 3.41 -8.74
C ARG A 123 -5.69 2.24 -9.63
N TYR A 124 -5.76 1.05 -9.06
CA TYR A 124 -5.62 -0.23 -9.76
C TYR A 124 -6.90 -1.03 -9.54
N ARG A 125 -7.31 -1.75 -10.57
CA ARG A 125 -8.34 -2.78 -10.49
C ARG A 125 -7.66 -4.12 -10.63
N ALA A 126 -8.08 -5.08 -9.83
CA ALA A 126 -7.57 -6.43 -9.85
C ALA A 126 -8.69 -7.40 -9.45
N ARG A 127 -8.36 -8.68 -9.43
CA ARG A 127 -9.21 -9.73 -8.89
C ARG A 127 -8.42 -10.60 -7.92
N VAL A 128 -9.13 -11.29 -7.03
CA VAL A 128 -8.56 -12.28 -6.12
C VAL A 128 -9.35 -13.57 -6.22
N GLY A 129 -8.66 -14.65 -6.55
CA GLY A 129 -9.23 -16.00 -6.60
C GLY A 129 -9.25 -16.64 -5.21
N VAL A 130 -10.44 -16.96 -4.67
CA VAL A 130 -10.59 -17.59 -3.34
C VAL A 130 -11.71 -18.61 -3.32
N GLY A 131 -11.43 -19.85 -2.90
CA GLY A 131 -12.46 -20.88 -2.76
C GLY A 131 -13.21 -21.20 -4.07
N GLY A 132 -12.56 -20.99 -5.23
CA GLY A 132 -13.20 -21.12 -6.55
C GLY A 132 -14.01 -19.90 -7.01
N LEU A 133 -14.09 -18.85 -6.20
CA LEU A 133 -14.67 -17.55 -6.54
C LEU A 133 -13.59 -16.62 -7.06
N ASP A 134 -14.01 -15.66 -7.87
CA ASP A 134 -13.17 -14.62 -8.43
C ASP A 134 -13.77 -13.26 -8.07
N LEU A 135 -13.13 -12.55 -7.14
CA LEU A 135 -13.72 -11.38 -6.49
C LEU A 135 -12.99 -10.10 -6.93
N PRO A 136 -13.74 -9.05 -7.34
CA PRO A 136 -13.14 -7.79 -7.75
C PRO A 136 -12.52 -7.05 -6.57
N VAL A 137 -11.35 -6.46 -6.80
CA VAL A 137 -10.54 -5.75 -5.82
C VAL A 137 -10.14 -4.40 -6.39
N GLU A 138 -10.11 -3.40 -5.53
CA GLU A 138 -9.49 -2.12 -5.84
C GLU A 138 -8.28 -1.86 -4.95
N ALA A 139 -7.29 -1.24 -5.56
CA ALA A 139 -6.06 -0.88 -4.90
C ALA A 139 -5.71 0.57 -5.22
N PHE A 140 -5.09 1.24 -4.26
CA PHE A 140 -4.61 2.61 -4.42
C PHE A 140 -3.17 2.71 -3.98
N PHE A 141 -2.44 3.58 -4.66
CA PHE A 141 -1.03 3.84 -4.36
C PHE A 141 -0.67 5.30 -4.63
N ALA A 142 0.00 5.93 -3.68
CA ALA A 142 0.45 7.31 -3.76
C ALA A 142 1.90 7.43 -3.27
N VAL A 143 2.62 8.38 -3.86
CA VAL A 143 3.97 8.79 -3.46
C VAL A 143 3.99 10.30 -3.29
N TRP A 144 4.62 10.79 -2.24
CA TRP A 144 4.82 12.23 -2.05
C TRP A 144 6.15 12.52 -1.34
N PRO A 145 6.75 13.69 -1.63
CA PRO A 145 7.95 14.13 -0.93
C PRO A 145 7.64 14.46 0.53
N ALA A 146 8.58 14.14 1.43
CA ALA A 146 8.52 14.48 2.86
C ALA A 146 9.89 14.96 3.32
N GLU A 147 10.05 16.28 3.44
CA GLU A 147 11.34 16.95 3.70
C GLU A 147 12.47 16.53 2.73
N ARG A 148 13.28 15.53 3.11
CA ARG A 148 14.42 14.98 2.35
C ARG A 148 14.23 13.52 1.93
N ASP A 149 13.12 12.92 2.34
CA ASP A 149 12.75 11.53 2.05
C ASP A 149 11.46 11.54 1.20
N TYR A 150 10.99 10.35 0.84
CA TYR A 150 9.68 10.13 0.22
C TYR A 150 8.81 9.30 1.15
N LEU A 151 7.53 9.64 1.22
CA LEU A 151 6.51 8.80 1.83
C LEU A 151 5.68 8.15 0.72
N LEU A 152 5.35 6.89 0.96
CA LEU A 152 4.54 6.07 0.10
C LEU A 152 3.40 5.51 0.94
N GLY A 153 2.19 5.50 0.37
CA GLY A 153 1.01 4.95 1.01
C GLY A 153 0.16 4.23 0.00
N GLY A 154 -0.41 3.10 0.39
CA GLY A 154 -1.31 2.37 -0.48
C GLY A 154 -1.94 1.18 0.21
N GLY A 155 -2.70 0.41 -0.56
CA GLY A 155 -3.42 -0.74 -0.05
C GLY A 155 -4.39 -1.29 -1.08
N ALA A 156 -5.09 -2.34 -0.69
CA ALA A 156 -6.16 -2.94 -1.48
C ALA A 156 -7.33 -3.33 -0.58
N TYR A 157 -8.53 -3.32 -1.15
CA TYR A 157 -9.77 -3.78 -0.51
C TYR A 157 -10.68 -4.45 -1.55
N PRO A 158 -11.51 -5.42 -1.14
CA PRO A 158 -12.44 -6.07 -2.04
C PRO A 158 -13.63 -5.15 -2.36
N LEU A 159 -14.26 -5.31 -3.52
CA LEU A 159 -15.53 -4.63 -3.82
C LEU A 159 -16.75 -5.44 -3.37
N SER A 160 -16.55 -6.72 -3.10
CA SER A 160 -17.56 -7.64 -2.57
C SER A 160 -16.90 -8.79 -1.80
N LEU A 161 -17.66 -9.43 -0.93
CA LEU A 161 -17.24 -10.61 -0.18
C LEU A 161 -18.13 -11.81 -0.52
N PRO A 162 -17.66 -13.04 -0.29
CA PRO A 162 -18.49 -14.22 -0.41
C PRO A 162 -19.56 -14.24 0.68
N GLU A 163 -20.75 -14.74 0.35
CA GLU A 163 -21.83 -14.93 1.33
C GLU A 163 -21.39 -15.83 2.50
N PRO A 164 -21.87 -15.57 3.73
CA PRO A 164 -22.87 -14.56 4.11
C PRO A 164 -22.29 -13.17 4.41
N GLU A 165 -20.97 -12.97 4.22
CA GLU A 165 -20.32 -11.71 4.53
C GLU A 165 -20.66 -10.64 3.49
N THR A 166 -20.72 -9.38 3.94
CA THR A 166 -20.96 -8.23 3.06
C THR A 166 -19.88 -7.18 3.29
N PHE A 167 -19.59 -6.40 2.25
CA PHE A 167 -18.58 -5.37 2.31
C PHE A 167 -19.08 -4.08 1.68
N ASP A 168 -18.95 -3.00 2.45
CA ASP A 168 -19.20 -1.65 1.96
C ASP A 168 -17.91 -1.11 1.31
N ALA A 169 -17.86 -1.19 -0.02
CA ALA A 169 -16.72 -0.76 -0.81
C ALA A 169 -16.41 0.74 -0.68
N GLU A 170 -17.45 1.57 -0.48
CA GLU A 170 -17.27 3.01 -0.31
C GLU A 170 -16.61 3.31 1.02
N ARG A 171 -17.08 2.66 2.09
CA ARG A 171 -16.43 2.73 3.41
C ARG A 171 -15.00 2.20 3.37
N GLY A 172 -14.76 1.07 2.69
CA GLY A 172 -13.42 0.50 2.51
C GLY A 172 -12.45 1.49 1.83
N ARG A 173 -12.92 2.19 0.79
CA ARG A 173 -12.13 3.24 0.12
C ARG A 173 -11.84 4.42 1.03
N GLU A 174 -12.86 4.93 1.72
CA GLU A 174 -12.71 6.07 2.63
C GLU A 174 -11.74 5.75 3.78
N GLU A 175 -11.82 4.54 4.32
CA GLU A 175 -10.92 4.07 5.37
C GLU A 175 -9.48 3.93 4.87
N LEU A 176 -9.26 3.35 3.69
CA LEU A 176 -7.94 3.31 3.07
C LEU A 176 -7.37 4.71 2.83
N PHE A 177 -8.19 5.65 2.35
CA PHE A 177 -7.75 7.03 2.16
C PHE A 177 -7.45 7.69 3.50
N SER A 178 -8.26 7.48 4.53
CA SER A 178 -7.97 7.99 5.88
C SER A 178 -6.60 7.51 6.39
N LEU A 179 -6.32 6.22 6.23
CA LEU A 179 -5.01 5.63 6.53
C LEU A 179 -3.88 6.34 5.77
N ILE A 180 -3.98 6.46 4.45
CA ILE A 180 -2.95 7.10 3.61
C ILE A 180 -2.72 8.57 4.02
N ARG A 181 -3.80 9.32 4.29
CA ARG A 181 -3.73 10.73 4.70
C ARG A 181 -3.07 10.93 6.06
N SER A 182 -3.11 9.91 6.93
CA SER A 182 -2.51 9.97 8.26
C SER A 182 -1.00 9.71 8.27
N ILE A 183 -0.42 9.27 7.15
CA ILE A 183 0.99 8.86 7.06
C ILE A 183 1.92 10.08 7.23
N ARG A 184 2.93 9.93 8.10
CA ARG A 184 3.98 10.93 8.36
C ARG A 184 5.37 10.31 8.44
#